data_AF-A0ABD5VPL8-F1
#
_entry.id   AF-A0ABD5VPL8-F1
#
_cell.length_a   1.000
_cell.length_b   1.000
_cell.length_c   1.000
_cell.angle_alpha   90.00
_cell.angle_beta   90.00
_cell.angle_gamma   90.00
#
_symmetry.space_group_name_H-M   'P 1'
#
loop_
_entity.id
_entity.type
_entity.pdbx_description
1 polymer ?
#
loop_
_entity_poly.entity_id
_entity_poly.type
_entity_poly.pdbx_seq_one_letter_code
_entity_poly.pdbx_strand_id
1 'polypeptide(L)'
;MTDPTVCRQVESRLYASFDAPANATTTVVVRYEGWNTWFAGGWTGNSFEQWFHADITGPGDGWRAVTVEERVGFGRYPTPTP
;
A
#
# COMPACT_ATOMS: atom_id res chain seq x y z
N MET A 1 14.93 1.65 20.76
CA MET A 1 13.69 0.86 20.70
C MET A 1 13.23 0.91 19.26
N THR A 2 13.45 -0.16 18.49
CA THR A 2 12.94 -0.27 17.11
C THR A 2 11.44 -0.55 17.21
N ASP A 3 10.62 0.43 16.83
CA ASP A 3 9.18 0.19 16.64
C ASP A 3 9.03 -0.87 15.53
N PRO A 4 8.45 -2.06 15.80
CA PRO A 4 8.43 -3.10 14.79
C PRO A 4 7.57 -2.64 13.62
N THR A 5 8.19 -2.57 12.44
CA THR A 5 7.45 -2.43 11.18
C THR A 5 6.36 -3.50 11.15
N VAL A 6 5.10 -3.07 11.10
CA VAL A 6 3.97 -4.00 11.02
C VAL A 6 3.67 -4.23 9.54
N CYS A 7 3.92 -5.44 9.08
CA CYS A 7 3.47 -5.91 7.78
C CYS A 7 2.15 -6.67 7.97
N ARG A 8 1.09 -6.27 7.27
CA ARG A 8 -0.21 -6.97 7.32
C ARG A 8 -0.87 -7.01 5.96
N GLN A 9 -1.76 -7.99 5.80
CA GLN A 9 -2.66 -8.08 4.66
C GLN A 9 -4.00 -7.46 5.06
N VAL A 10 -4.53 -6.58 4.23
CA VAL A 10 -5.79 -5.87 4.47
C VAL A 10 -6.76 -6.22 3.35
N GLU A 11 -7.92 -6.75 3.71
CA GLU A 11 -9.00 -6.99 2.74
C GLU A 11 -9.59 -5.66 2.27
N SER A 12 -9.70 -5.48 0.97
CA SER A 12 -10.27 -4.29 0.36
C SER A 12 -11.03 -4.63 -0.91
N ARG A 13 -11.53 -3.60 -1.61
CA ARG A 13 -12.28 -3.75 -2.86
C ARG A 13 -11.82 -2.76 -3.92
N LEU A 14 -11.68 -3.26 -5.14
CA LEU A 14 -11.47 -2.47 -6.35
C LEU A 14 -12.79 -2.43 -7.14
N TYR A 15 -13.28 -1.24 -7.48
CA TYR A 15 -14.34 -1.11 -8.48
C TYR A 15 -13.71 -0.97 -9.86
N ALA A 16 -14.15 -1.78 -10.81
CA ALA A 16 -13.71 -1.73 -12.20
C ALA A 16 -14.93 -1.63 -13.11
N SER A 17 -14.90 -0.69 -14.06
CA SER A 17 -15.90 -0.58 -15.12
C SER A 17 -15.16 -0.19 -16.39
N PHE A 18 -14.91 -1.16 -17.26
CA PHE A 18 -14.20 -0.98 -18.51
C PHE A 18 -14.58 -2.07 -19.51
N ASP A 19 -14.58 -1.72 -20.80
CA ASP A 19 -14.71 -2.68 -21.89
C ASP A 19 -13.32 -3.21 -22.29
N ALA A 20 -13.24 -4.50 -22.57
CA ALA A 20 -12.03 -5.16 -23.06
C ALA A 20 -12.40 -6.45 -23.80
N PRO A 21 -11.63 -6.85 -24.83
CA PRO A 21 -11.79 -8.16 -25.48
C PRO A 21 -11.74 -9.30 -24.46
N ALA A 22 -12.50 -10.37 -24.70
CA ALA A 22 -12.60 -11.52 -23.78
C ALA A 22 -11.26 -12.19 -23.45
N ASN A 23 -10.25 -12.03 -24.31
CA ASN A 23 -8.90 -12.56 -24.15
C ASN A 23 -7.84 -11.52 -23.72
N ALA A 24 -8.24 -10.26 -23.49
CA ALA A 24 -7.33 -9.23 -23.00
C ALA A 24 -7.27 -9.25 -21.47
N THR A 25 -6.09 -8.97 -20.91
CA THR A 25 -5.90 -8.81 -19.46
C THR A 25 -5.58 -7.36 -19.17
N THR A 26 -6.37 -6.75 -18.29
CA THR A 26 -6.13 -5.44 -17.71
C THR A 26 -5.49 -5.62 -16.34
N THR A 27 -4.30 -5.06 -16.17
CA THR A 27 -3.58 -5.07 -14.90
C THR A 27 -3.77 -3.73 -14.19
N VAL A 28 -4.18 -3.79 -12.92
CA VAL A 28 -4.30 -2.63 -12.03
C VAL A 28 -3.28 -2.77 -10.91
N VAL A 29 -2.38 -1.79 -10.82
CA VAL A 29 -1.43 -1.66 -9.72
C VAL A 29 -1.71 -0.36 -9.00
N VAL A 30 -1.95 -0.44 -7.70
CA VAL A 30 -2.12 0.75 -6.85
C VAL A 30 -1.04 0.72 -5.78
N ARG A 31 -0.40 1.86 -5.59
CA ARG A 31 0.53 2.12 -4.50
C ARG A 31 0.09 3.39 -3.79
N TYR A 32 -0.06 3.32 -2.48
CA TYR A 32 -0.43 4.44 -1.64
C TYR A 32 0.60 4.59 -0.53
N GLU A 33 1.20 5.77 -0.42
CA GLU A 33 2.31 6.02 0.48
C GLU A 33 2.05 7.28 1.31
N GLY A 34 2.58 7.29 2.52
CA GLY A 34 2.58 8.46 3.39
C GLY A 34 3.84 8.48 4.25
N TRP A 35 4.32 9.68 4.56
CA TRP A 35 5.46 9.87 5.45
C TRP A 35 5.20 11.04 6.38
N ASN A 36 5.69 10.91 7.61
CA ASN A 36 5.78 12.00 8.55
C ASN A 36 7.26 12.21 8.89
N THR A 37 7.70 13.46 8.81
CA THR A 37 9.08 13.85 9.08
C THR A 37 9.11 14.96 10.13
N TRP A 38 10.10 14.89 11.03
CA TRP A 38 10.32 15.90 12.05
C TRP A 38 11.82 16.05 12.35
N PHE A 39 12.16 17.13 13.04
CA PHE A 39 13.54 17.43 13.41
C PHE A 39 13.75 17.18 14.91
N ALA A 40 14.72 16.34 15.26
CA ALA A 40 15.10 16.05 16.64
C ALA A 40 16.59 15.69 16.71
N GLY A 41 17.47 16.70 16.72
CA GLY A 41 18.92 16.48 16.60
C GLY A 41 19.37 15.94 15.23
N GLY A 42 18.46 15.96 14.26
CA GLY A 42 18.57 15.41 12.92
C GLY A 42 17.18 15.21 12.31
N TRP A 43 17.08 15.16 10.98
CA TRP A 43 15.83 14.79 10.31
C TRP A 43 15.53 13.31 10.53
N THR A 44 14.33 13.02 11.00
CA THR A 44 13.87 11.69 11.36
C THR A 44 12.40 11.56 10.98
N GLY A 45 11.86 10.35 10.95
CA GLY A 45 10.50 10.17 10.47
C GLY A 45 10.07 8.72 10.37
N ASN A 46 8.79 8.55 10.09
CA ASN A 46 8.20 7.26 9.77
C ASN A 46 7.40 7.33 8.48
N SER A 47 7.06 6.15 7.98
CA SER A 47 6.43 5.97 6.70
C SER A 47 5.42 4.83 6.75
N PHE A 48 4.53 4.91 5.77
CA PHE A 48 3.44 4.00 5.53
C PHE A 48 3.41 3.70 4.03
N GLU A 49 3.17 2.45 3.68
CA GLU A 49 3.01 2.00 2.30
C GLU A 49 1.89 0.96 2.25
N GLN A 50 1.02 1.11 1.27
CA GLN A 50 0.07 0.10 0.83
C GLN A 50 0.30 -0.18 -0.64
N TRP A 51 0.18 -1.44 -1.04
CA TRP A 51 0.20 -1.79 -2.45
C TRP A 51 -0.70 -3.00 -2.73
N PHE A 52 -1.28 -3.03 -3.93
CA PHE A 52 -1.94 -4.22 -4.44
C PHE A 52 -1.79 -4.32 -5.97
N HIS A 53 -1.94 -5.55 -6.45
CA HIS A 53 -1.98 -5.91 -7.87
C HIS A 53 -3.25 -6.69 -8.14
N ALA A 54 -3.96 -6.37 -9.23
CA ALA A 54 -5.12 -7.12 -9.69
C ALA A 54 -5.10 -7.27 -11.20
N ASP A 55 -5.27 -8.50 -11.68
CA ASP A 55 -5.47 -8.80 -13.10
C ASP A 55 -6.94 -9.11 -13.36
N ILE A 56 -7.49 -8.49 -14.40
CA ILE A 56 -8.87 -8.67 -14.83
C ILE A 56 -8.85 -9.07 -16.31
N THR A 57 -9.24 -10.30 -16.60
CA THR A 57 -9.37 -10.80 -17.98
C THR A 57 -10.78 -10.59 -18.50
N GLY A 58 -10.90 -10.10 -19.73
CA GLY A 58 -12.17 -9.70 -20.32
C GLY A 58 -12.66 -8.35 -19.80
N PRO A 59 -13.92 -7.98 -20.09
CA PRO A 59 -14.50 -6.73 -19.62
C PRO A 59 -14.61 -6.72 -18.08
N GLY A 60 -14.38 -5.56 -17.48
CA GLY A 60 -14.56 -5.33 -16.05
C GLY A 60 -15.89 -4.65 -15.77
N ASP A 61 -16.74 -5.25 -14.93
CA ASP A 61 -17.95 -4.60 -14.43
C ASP A 61 -18.22 -4.99 -12.97
N GLY A 62 -17.99 -4.04 -12.04
CA GLY A 62 -18.36 -4.15 -10.64
C GLY A 62 -17.19 -4.20 -9.65
N TRP A 63 -17.53 -4.53 -8.40
CA TRP A 63 -16.61 -4.65 -7.28
C TRP A 63 -15.88 -6.00 -7.28
N ARG A 64 -14.58 -5.96 -7.00
CA ARG A 64 -13.72 -7.14 -6.85
C ARG A 64 -13.00 -7.07 -5.52
N ALA A 65 -12.93 -8.19 -4.81
CA ALA A 65 -12.10 -8.30 -3.61
C ALA A 65 -10.62 -8.21 -4.03
N VAL A 66 -9.84 -7.44 -3.28
CA VAL A 66 -8.38 -7.37 -3.42
C VAL A 66 -7.75 -7.50 -2.05
N THR A 67 -6.57 -8.10 -2.02
CA THR A 67 -5.74 -8.13 -0.81
C THR A 67 -4.66 -7.07 -0.97
N VAL A 68 -4.62 -6.13 -0.03
CA VAL A 68 -3.63 -5.05 0.01
C VAL A 68 -2.53 -5.43 0.99
N GLU A 69 -1.30 -5.37 0.53
CA GLU A 69 -0.15 -5.44 1.42
C GLU A 69 0.06 -4.08 2.06
N GLU A 70 0.13 -4.03 3.39
CA GLU A 70 0.37 -2.82 4.13
C GLU A 70 1.61 -2.94 5.01
N ARG A 71 2.43 -1.89 4.98
CA ARG A 71 3.60 -1.70 5.84
C ARG A 71 3.46 -0.39 6.60
N VAL A 72 3.41 -0.47 7.92
CA VAL A 72 3.22 0.69 8.79
C VAL A 72 4.42 0.91 9.70
N GLY A 73 4.77 2.18 9.91
CA GLY A 73 5.69 2.59 10.96
C GLY A 73 7.16 2.28 10.65
N PHE A 74 7.50 1.98 9.40
CA PHE A 74 8.90 1.83 9.00
C PHE A 74 9.56 3.20 8.87
N GLY A 75 10.81 3.33 9.30
CA GLY A 75 11.50 4.62 9.28
C GLY A 75 12.65 4.69 10.26
N ARG A 76 13.18 5.90 10.45
CA ARG A 76 14.22 6.19 11.43
C ARG A 76 13.58 6.91 12.61
N TYR A 77 13.65 6.28 13.78
CA TYR A 77 13.25 6.89 15.04
C TYR A 77 14.49 7.29 15.83
N PRO A 78 14.52 8.46 16.50
CA PRO A 78 15.60 8.81 17.40
C PRO A 78 15.67 7.79 18.53
N THR A 79 16.86 7.28 18.82
CA THR A 79 17.08 6.52 20.05
C THR A 79 17.03 7.50 21.22
N PRO A 80 16.21 7.28 22.27
CA PRO A 80 16.25 8.12 23.45
C PRO A 80 17.68 8.10 24.01
N THR A 81 18.26 9.29 24.21
CA THR A 81 19.51 9.43 24.96
C THR A 81 19.17 9.30 26.45
N PRO A 82 19.89 8.47 27.23
CA PRO A 82 19.65 8.33 28.67
C PRO A 82 19.91 9.64 29.43
#